data_AF-A0A2E1GTA2-F1
#
_entry.id   AF-A0A2E1GTA2-F1
#
_cell.length_a   1.000
_cell.length_b   1.000
_cell.length_c   1.000
_cell.angle_alpha   90.00
_cell.angle_beta   90.00
_cell.angle_gamma   90.00
#
_symmetry.space_group_name_H-M   'P 1'
#
loop_
_entity.id
_entity.type
_entity.pdbx_description
1 polymer ?
#
loop_
_entity_poly.entity_id
_entity_poly.type
_entity_poly.pdbx_seq_one_letter_code
_entity_poly.pdbx_strand_id
1 'polypeptide(L)'
;MIVSANAGGAWSPIGDVTTTMLWIANKVTTLKLITYLFIPSLVCMVVPIFIASFLKPFKGEITYDSDQNEEKTHKYGATMLYLGLSGIIFVPVFKTVTHLPPYVGMMFSLAIIATFAEIFTQAKISMSTVSEDSEEMSHHSPVHKSLSKIEMPSILFFLGILLAVAALESLGMLFEFAKTLDKVFPNTDVVVILLGIGSAIIDNVPLVAASIGMFTQEIDHPLWHFIAFSAGTGGSMLIIGSAAGVVAMGMEKIDFFWYLKKITLLAFSGFICGAITFIILRGLLE
;
A
#
# COMPACT_ATOMS: atom_id res chain seq x y z
N MET A 1 -3.31 -4.90 -12.14
CA MET A 1 -3.82 -4.49 -10.82
C MET A 1 -2.72 -4.51 -9.77
N ILE A 2 -2.08 -5.65 -9.49
CA ILE A 2 -1.05 -5.79 -8.43
C ILE A 2 0.04 -4.72 -8.52
N VAL A 3 0.74 -4.63 -9.67
CA VAL A 3 1.80 -3.63 -9.89
C VAL A 3 1.30 -2.19 -9.68
N SER A 4 0.12 -1.86 -10.23
CA SER A 4 -0.48 -0.53 -10.11
C SER A 4 -0.88 -0.18 -8.68
N ALA A 5 -1.41 -1.13 -7.92
CA ALA A 5 -1.79 -0.94 -6.53
C ALA A 5 -0.56 -0.68 -5.65
N ASN A 6 0.47 -1.54 -5.77
CA ASN A 6 1.71 -1.41 -5.02
C ASN A 6 2.48 -0.13 -5.38
N ALA A 7 2.63 0.17 -6.67
CA ALA A 7 3.25 1.41 -7.12
C ALA A 7 2.45 2.65 -6.69
N GLY A 8 1.12 2.59 -6.79
CA GLY A 8 0.21 3.65 -6.34
C GLY A 8 0.26 3.90 -4.83
N GLY A 9 0.56 2.88 -4.03
CA GLY A 9 0.77 3.01 -2.59
C GLY A 9 2.12 3.63 -2.22
N ALA A 10 3.18 3.20 -2.90
CA ALA A 10 4.57 3.51 -2.53
C ALA A 10 4.98 4.99 -2.58
N TRP A 11 4.26 5.85 -3.32
CA TRP A 11 4.64 7.27 -3.44
C TRP A 11 3.94 8.21 -2.44
N SER A 12 3.08 7.69 -1.56
CA SER A 12 2.41 8.49 -0.54
C SER A 12 2.60 7.89 0.85
N PRO A 13 2.60 8.71 1.92
CA PRO A 13 2.86 8.24 3.28
C PRO A 13 1.73 7.39 3.88
N ILE A 14 0.58 7.27 3.21
CA ILE A 14 -0.60 6.50 3.67
C ILE A 14 -0.97 5.42 2.65
N GLY A 15 -0.40 5.48 1.44
CA GLY A 15 -0.76 4.58 0.35
C GLY A 15 -0.31 3.14 0.58
N ASP A 16 0.75 2.92 1.36
CA ASP A 16 1.22 1.59 1.73
C ASP A 16 1.62 1.52 3.22
N VAL A 17 1.56 0.32 3.80
CA VAL A 17 1.94 0.09 5.20
C VAL A 17 3.43 0.39 5.40
N THR A 18 4.28 0.10 4.40
CA THR A 18 5.73 0.35 4.51
C THR A 18 6.09 1.82 4.50
N THR A 19 5.45 2.63 3.65
CA THR A 19 5.67 4.09 3.63
C THR A 19 5.13 4.73 4.90
N THR A 20 3.99 4.25 5.39
CA THR A 20 3.44 4.65 6.69
C THR A 20 4.40 4.33 7.82
N MET A 21 5.02 3.14 7.81
CA MET A 21 5.99 2.71 8.82
C MET A 21 7.23 3.63 8.84
N LEU A 22 7.83 3.89 7.69
CA LEU A 22 8.98 4.82 7.59
C LEU A 22 8.60 6.23 8.05
N TRP A 23 7.37 6.66 7.76
CA TRP A 23 6.87 7.97 8.18
C TRP A 23 6.64 8.05 9.69
N ILE A 24 6.11 6.99 10.32
CA ILE A 24 5.96 6.90 11.78
C ILE A 24 7.34 6.84 12.47
N ALA A 25 8.30 6.13 11.87
CA ALA A 25 9.67 6.03 12.35
C ALA A 25 10.53 7.29 12.10
N ASN A 26 9.93 8.39 11.62
CA ASN A 26 10.60 9.65 11.28
C ASN A 26 11.80 9.50 10.32
N LYS A 27 11.70 8.57 9.36
CA LYS A 27 12.73 8.36 8.32
C LYS A 27 12.47 9.16 7.05
N VAL A 28 11.21 9.53 6.82
CA VAL A 28 10.74 10.24 5.63
C VAL A 28 9.75 11.33 6.01
N THR A 29 9.67 12.39 5.21
CA THR A 29 8.63 13.42 5.26
C THR A 29 7.71 13.29 4.04
N THR A 30 6.46 13.76 4.18
CA THR A 30 5.45 13.64 3.13
C THR A 30 5.89 14.28 1.81
N LEU A 31 6.46 15.48 1.88
CA LEU A 31 6.83 16.23 0.68
C LEU A 31 7.98 15.56 -0.07
N LYS A 32 9.05 15.16 0.64
CA LYS A 32 10.18 14.47 0.03
C LYS A 32 9.76 13.11 -0.53
N LEU A 33 8.89 12.39 0.16
CA LEU A 33 8.38 11.10 -0.32
C LEU A 33 7.65 11.23 -1.65
N ILE A 34 6.74 12.21 -1.79
CA ILE A 34 6.06 12.47 -3.05
C ILE A 34 7.06 12.89 -4.14
N THR A 35 7.97 13.82 -3.83
CA THR A 35 8.95 14.34 -4.80
C THR A 35 9.88 13.24 -5.34
N TYR A 36 10.39 12.36 -4.47
CA TYR A 36 11.29 11.29 -4.89
C TYR A 36 10.54 10.13 -5.56
N LEU A 37 9.31 9.82 -5.16
CA LEU A 37 8.68 8.54 -5.51
C LEU A 37 7.53 8.63 -6.50
N PHE A 38 6.90 9.80 -6.70
CA PHE A 38 5.79 9.91 -7.63
C PHE A 38 6.17 9.47 -9.05
N ILE A 39 7.29 9.99 -9.58
CA ILE A 39 7.75 9.67 -10.94
C ILE A 39 8.23 8.21 -11.03
N PRO A 40 9.13 7.71 -10.14
CA PRO A 40 9.53 6.30 -10.16
C PRO A 40 8.37 5.31 -10.07
N SER A 41 7.39 5.56 -9.20
CA SER A 41 6.19 4.72 -9.08
C SER A 41 5.33 4.77 -10.34
N LEU A 42 5.16 5.95 -10.94
CA LEU A 42 4.45 6.08 -12.20
C LEU A 42 5.13 5.28 -13.31
N VAL A 43 6.46 5.37 -13.43
CA VAL A 43 7.23 4.58 -14.42
C VAL A 43 7.11 3.09 -14.14
N CYS A 44 7.19 2.67 -12.88
CA CYS A 44 7.01 1.28 -12.46
C CYS A 44 5.65 0.71 -12.88
N MET A 45 4.60 1.55 -12.90
CA MET A 45 3.28 1.16 -13.36
C MET A 45 3.15 1.21 -14.89
N VAL A 46 3.62 2.28 -15.53
CA VAL A 46 3.40 2.55 -16.96
C VAL A 46 4.19 1.58 -17.83
N VAL A 47 5.42 1.24 -17.47
CA VAL A 47 6.28 0.38 -18.29
C VAL A 47 5.67 -1.02 -18.50
N PRO A 48 5.23 -1.75 -17.47
CA PRO A 48 4.59 -3.05 -17.64
C PRO A 48 3.28 -2.97 -18.44
N ILE A 49 2.48 -1.92 -18.22
CA ILE A 49 1.23 -1.70 -18.96
C ILE A 49 1.52 -1.47 -20.44
N PHE A 50 2.50 -0.62 -20.74
CA PHE A 50 2.92 -0.33 -22.10
C PHE A 50 3.40 -1.60 -22.80
N ILE A 51 4.28 -2.39 -22.16
CA ILE A 51 4.75 -3.66 -22.73
C ILE A 51 3.58 -4.65 -22.91
N ALA A 52 2.69 -4.76 -21.91
CA ALA A 52 1.53 -5.64 -21.97
C ALA A 52 0.58 -5.29 -23.12
N SER A 53 0.43 -4.00 -23.45
CA SER A 53 -0.42 -3.53 -24.56
C SER A 53 -0.01 -4.09 -25.94
N PHE A 54 1.24 -4.50 -26.10
CA PHE A 54 1.72 -5.12 -27.34
C PHE A 54 1.47 -6.63 -27.42
N LEU A 55 1.21 -7.29 -26.30
CA LEU A 55 1.04 -8.74 -26.23
C LEU A 55 -0.35 -9.14 -26.73
N LYS A 56 -0.42 -10.24 -27.50
CA LYS A 56 -1.66 -10.78 -28.07
C LYS A 56 -2.80 -10.99 -27.05
N PRO A 57 -2.56 -11.48 -25.81
CA PRO A 57 -3.63 -11.70 -24.84
C PRO A 57 -4.34 -10.43 -24.36
N PHE A 58 -3.74 -9.25 -24.52
CA PHE A 58 -4.30 -7.97 -24.10
C PHE A 58 -4.83 -7.13 -25.27
N LYS A 59 -4.92 -7.73 -26.46
CA LYS A 59 -5.47 -7.11 -27.67
C LYS A 59 -6.81 -7.76 -27.99
N GLY A 60 -7.84 -6.94 -28.18
CA GLY A 60 -9.19 -7.37 -28.55
C GLY A 60 -10.20 -6.25 -28.38
N GLU A 61 -11.39 -6.44 -28.93
CA GLU A 61 -12.54 -5.58 -28.65
C GLU A 61 -13.34 -6.22 -27.52
N ILE A 62 -13.61 -5.43 -26.48
CA ILE A 62 -14.51 -5.84 -25.41
C ILE A 62 -15.92 -5.51 -25.89
N THR A 63 -16.71 -6.51 -26.23
CA THR A 63 -18.16 -6.34 -26.41
C THR A 63 -18.76 -6.06 -25.04
N TYR A 64 -19.08 -4.79 -24.79
CA TYR A 64 -19.78 -4.35 -23.60
C TYR A 64 -21.26 -4.72 -23.77
N ASP A 65 -21.72 -5.77 -23.09
CA ASP A 65 -23.17 -6.00 -22.95
C ASP A 65 -23.71 -4.90 -22.03
N SER A 66 -24.39 -3.93 -22.62
CA SER A 66 -25.01 -2.79 -21.91
C SER A 66 -26.19 -3.18 -21.01
N ASP A 67 -26.59 -4.46 -21.01
CA ASP A 67 -27.79 -4.95 -20.34
C ASP A 67 -27.56 -5.44 -18.90
N GLN A 68 -26.35 -5.29 -18.35
CA GLN A 68 -26.08 -5.65 -16.96
C GLN A 68 -25.96 -4.42 -16.05
N ASN A 69 -27.05 -4.19 -15.33
CA ASN A 69 -27.18 -3.39 -14.11
C ASN A 69 -26.98 -1.88 -14.27
N GLU A 70 -28.10 -1.17 -14.39
CA GLU A 70 -28.24 0.11 -13.69
C GLU A 70 -28.07 -0.15 -12.19
N GLU A 71 -26.81 -0.23 -11.71
CA GLU A 71 -26.54 -0.09 -10.29
C GLU A 71 -27.13 1.25 -9.86
N LYS A 72 -28.23 1.19 -9.11
CA LYS A 72 -28.87 2.38 -8.54
C LYS A 72 -27.82 3.12 -7.72
N THR A 73 -27.25 4.18 -8.29
CA THR A 73 -26.25 5.01 -7.60
C THR A 73 -26.88 5.51 -6.31
N HIS A 74 -26.32 5.11 -5.17
CA HIS A 74 -26.84 5.53 -3.89
C HIS A 74 -26.76 7.06 -3.80
N LYS A 75 -27.85 7.74 -3.42
CA LYS A 75 -27.94 9.22 -3.37
C LYS A 75 -26.78 9.88 -2.61
N TYR A 76 -26.25 9.19 -1.60
CA TYR A 76 -25.13 9.66 -0.78
C TYR A 76 -23.79 8.97 -1.07
N GLY A 77 -23.72 8.10 -2.08
CA GLY A 77 -22.51 7.35 -2.42
C GLY A 77 -21.35 8.28 -2.82
N ALA A 78 -21.61 9.25 -3.70
CA ALA A 78 -20.62 10.25 -4.10
C ALA A 78 -20.16 11.12 -2.92
N THR A 79 -21.08 11.57 -2.07
CA THR A 79 -20.75 12.35 -0.86
C THR A 79 -19.86 11.56 0.10
N MET A 80 -20.17 10.28 0.34
CA MET A 80 -19.34 9.40 1.18
C MET A 80 -17.96 9.18 0.57
N LEU A 81 -17.84 9.05 -0.75
CA LEU A 81 -16.56 8.95 -1.44
C LEU A 81 -15.71 10.22 -1.25
N TYR A 82 -16.28 11.40 -1.49
CA TYR A 82 -15.56 12.66 -1.29
C TYR A 82 -15.13 12.86 0.16
N LEU A 83 -15.99 12.50 1.10
CA LEU A 83 -15.69 12.60 2.52
C LEU A 83 -14.56 11.64 2.91
N GLY A 84 -14.59 10.39 2.42
CA GLY A 84 -13.49 9.43 2.58
C GLY A 84 -12.17 9.92 2.00
N LEU A 85 -12.16 10.40 0.74
CA LEU A 85 -10.97 10.96 0.09
C LEU A 85 -10.41 12.17 0.84
N SER A 86 -11.29 13.08 1.31
CA SER A 86 -10.88 14.22 2.13
C SER A 86 -10.27 13.77 3.46
N GLY A 87 -10.79 12.72 4.06
CA GLY A 87 -10.25 12.11 5.28
C GLY A 87 -8.86 11.53 5.09
N ILE A 88 -8.55 10.96 3.92
CA ILE A 88 -7.21 10.48 3.56
C ILE A 88 -6.24 11.66 3.41
N ILE A 89 -6.63 12.71 2.67
CA ILE A 89 -5.81 13.92 2.46
C ILE A 89 -5.59 14.70 3.76
N PHE A 90 -6.53 14.61 4.71
CA PHE A 90 -6.42 15.28 6.01
C PHE A 90 -5.28 14.72 6.87
N VAL A 91 -4.99 13.42 6.83
CA VAL A 91 -4.04 12.79 7.77
C VAL A 91 -2.61 13.32 7.63
N PRO A 92 -2.03 13.50 6.43
CA PRO A 92 -0.72 14.14 6.27
C PRO A 92 -0.72 15.58 6.78
N VAL A 93 -1.76 16.34 6.46
CA VAL A 93 -1.91 17.74 6.92
C VAL A 93 -1.97 17.80 8.45
N PHE A 94 -2.76 16.93 9.08
CA PHE A 94 -2.89 16.83 10.52
C PHE A 94 -1.56 16.55 11.20
N LYS A 95 -0.79 15.55 10.74
CA LYS A 95 0.54 15.25 11.32
C LYS A 95 1.49 16.43 11.14
N THR A 96 1.53 17.05 9.96
CA THR A 96 2.46 18.18 9.71
C THR A 96 2.16 19.39 10.59
N VAL A 97 0.88 19.69 10.86
CA VAL A 97 0.48 20.85 11.66
C VAL A 97 0.55 20.57 13.17
N THR A 98 0.11 19.39 13.61
CA THR A 98 -0.03 19.06 15.04
C THR A 98 1.17 18.35 15.64
N HIS A 99 2.05 17.79 14.80
CA HIS A 99 3.15 16.90 15.19
C HIS A 99 2.71 15.61 15.91
N LEU A 100 1.41 15.32 15.95
CA LEU A 100 0.88 14.11 16.56
C LEU A 100 1.07 12.89 15.63
N PRO A 101 1.08 11.66 16.19
CA PRO A 101 1.16 10.44 15.40
C PRO A 101 0.04 10.33 14.35
N PRO A 102 0.32 9.78 13.16
CA PRO A 102 -0.66 9.65 12.07
C PRO A 102 -1.95 8.92 12.45
N TYR A 103 -1.85 7.91 13.32
CA TYR A 103 -3.01 7.10 13.70
C TYR A 103 -4.09 7.92 14.40
N VAL A 104 -3.73 9.00 15.10
CA VAL A 104 -4.70 9.91 15.73
C VAL A 104 -5.53 10.62 14.65
N GLY A 105 -4.86 11.10 13.59
CA GLY A 105 -5.52 11.70 12.43
C GLY A 105 -6.40 10.69 11.69
N MET A 106 -5.94 9.45 11.51
CA MET A 106 -6.71 8.38 10.87
C MET A 106 -7.99 8.04 11.65
N MET A 107 -7.88 7.93 12.99
CA MET A 107 -9.03 7.67 13.85
C MET A 107 -10.01 8.84 13.86
N PHE A 108 -9.51 10.07 13.81
CA PHE A 108 -10.36 11.26 13.70
C PHE A 108 -11.12 11.31 12.37
N SER A 109 -10.43 11.08 11.24
CA SER A 109 -11.07 10.95 9.93
C SER A 109 -12.13 9.85 9.92
N LEU A 110 -11.82 8.69 10.50
CA LEU A 110 -12.76 7.58 10.62
C LEU A 110 -13.98 7.95 11.47
N ALA A 111 -13.80 8.67 12.57
CA ALA A 111 -14.89 9.15 13.42
C ALA A 111 -15.84 10.08 12.64
N ILE A 112 -15.30 11.02 11.86
CA ILE A 112 -16.11 11.91 11.01
C ILE A 112 -16.87 11.10 9.96
N ILE A 113 -16.19 10.21 9.23
CA ILE A 113 -16.81 9.34 8.22
C ILE A 113 -17.92 8.50 8.84
N ALA A 114 -17.67 7.92 10.01
CA ALA A 114 -18.63 7.14 10.78
C ALA A 114 -19.86 7.95 11.18
N THR A 115 -19.68 9.17 11.69
CA THR A 115 -20.79 10.06 12.05
C THR A 115 -21.67 10.39 10.84
N PHE A 116 -21.07 10.75 9.70
CA PHE A 116 -21.83 11.04 8.48
C PHE A 116 -22.47 9.78 7.88
N ALA A 117 -21.79 8.63 7.92
CA ALA A 117 -22.36 7.36 7.50
C ALA A 117 -23.62 7.03 8.31
N GLU A 118 -23.58 7.24 9.62
CA GLU A 118 -24.70 7.02 10.52
C GLU A 118 -25.84 7.99 10.22
N ILE A 119 -25.57 9.31 10.07
CA ILE A 119 -26.59 10.31 9.71
C ILE A 119 -27.29 9.96 8.38
N PHE A 120 -26.53 9.61 7.34
CA PHE A 120 -27.09 9.28 6.03
C PHE A 120 -27.80 7.91 5.99
N THR A 121 -27.46 7.00 6.90
CA THR A 121 -28.12 5.70 7.04
C THR A 121 -29.37 5.79 7.91
N GLN A 122 -29.37 6.58 8.98
CA GLN A 122 -30.55 6.85 9.82
C GLN A 122 -31.68 7.55 9.06
N ALA A 123 -31.37 8.29 7.98
CA ALA A 123 -32.38 8.83 7.06
C ALA A 123 -33.25 7.75 6.38
N LYS A 124 -32.83 6.48 6.36
CA LYS A 124 -33.69 5.35 5.96
C LYS A 124 -34.62 4.86 7.06
N ILE A 125 -34.25 5.02 8.34
CA ILE A 125 -35.05 4.56 9.49
C ILE A 125 -36.33 5.41 9.64
N SER A 126 -36.27 6.72 9.32
CA SER A 126 -37.44 7.61 9.44
C SER A 126 -38.51 7.42 8.34
N MET A 127 -38.31 6.54 7.35
CA MET A 127 -39.25 6.32 6.23
C MET A 127 -39.81 4.89 6.15
N SER A 128 -39.48 3.99 7.09
CA SER A 128 -39.91 2.58 7.02
C SER A 128 -40.62 2.07 8.28
N THR A 129 -41.10 2.93 9.17
CA THR A 129 -41.90 2.50 10.33
C THR A 129 -43.38 2.85 10.16
N VAL A 130 -44.07 2.19 9.22
CA VAL A 130 -45.50 1.83 9.35
C VAL A 130 -45.78 0.58 8.52
N SER A 131 -45.23 -0.56 8.93
CA SER A 131 -45.82 -1.86 8.60
C SER A 131 -45.24 -2.91 9.53
N GLU A 132 -46.15 -3.48 10.32
CA GLU A 132 -45.95 -4.49 11.35
C GLU A 132 -45.30 -5.77 10.79
N ASP A 133 -44.72 -6.55 11.70
CA ASP A 133 -44.19 -7.92 11.52
C ASP A 133 -42.78 -8.08 10.94
N SER A 134 -41.76 -7.99 11.80
CA SER A 134 -40.79 -9.08 12.03
C SER A 134 -39.70 -8.63 13.01
N GLU A 135 -39.77 -9.20 14.21
CA GLU A 135 -38.69 -9.25 15.19
C GLU A 135 -37.46 -9.92 14.55
N GLU A 136 -36.23 -9.49 14.92
CA GLU A 136 -34.90 -9.97 14.48
C GLU A 136 -34.13 -9.20 13.38
N MET A 137 -34.33 -7.89 13.22
CA MET A 137 -33.39 -7.07 12.44
C MET A 137 -32.29 -6.50 13.35
N SER A 138 -31.21 -7.26 13.58
CA SER A 138 -30.11 -6.83 14.46
C SER A 138 -29.50 -5.50 14.01
N HIS A 139 -29.51 -4.54 14.93
CA HIS A 139 -28.97 -3.19 14.82
C HIS A 139 -27.44 -3.21 14.64
N HIS A 140 -26.92 -3.48 13.45
CA HIS A 140 -25.51 -3.25 13.16
C HIS A 140 -25.33 -1.88 12.49
N SER A 141 -24.85 -0.90 13.26
CA SER A 141 -24.37 0.37 12.70
C SER A 141 -23.40 0.08 11.54
N PRO A 142 -23.43 0.86 10.43
CA PRO A 142 -22.48 0.73 9.33
C PRO A 142 -21.00 0.69 9.79
N VAL A 143 -20.72 1.31 10.93
CA VAL A 143 -19.41 1.31 11.59
C VAL A 143 -19.09 -0.06 12.18
N HIS A 144 -20.02 -0.67 12.92
CA HIS A 144 -19.86 -2.02 13.47
C HIS A 144 -19.65 -3.07 12.37
N LYS A 145 -20.39 -2.96 11.26
CA LYS A 145 -20.25 -3.84 10.09
C LYS A 145 -18.91 -3.64 9.36
N SER A 146 -18.34 -2.43 9.41
CA SER A 146 -17.01 -2.15 8.87
C SER A 146 -15.90 -2.63 9.81
N LEU A 147 -16.08 -2.46 11.13
CA LEU A 147 -15.12 -2.88 12.15
C LEU A 147 -15.04 -4.41 12.26
N SER A 148 -16.15 -5.12 12.04
CA SER A 148 -16.16 -6.59 11.98
C SER A 148 -15.38 -7.18 10.79
N LYS A 149 -14.99 -6.35 9.82
CA LYS A 149 -14.12 -6.76 8.70
C LYS A 149 -12.64 -6.62 9.02
N ILE A 150 -12.28 -6.11 10.21
CA ILE A 150 -10.88 -6.07 10.62
C ILE A 150 -10.41 -7.50 10.89
N GLU A 151 -9.41 -7.93 10.13
CA GLU A 151 -8.80 -9.24 10.29
C GLU A 151 -7.80 -9.22 11.46
N MET A 152 -8.29 -9.56 12.66
CA MET A 152 -7.43 -9.71 13.84
C MET A 152 -6.22 -10.63 13.64
N PRO A 153 -6.30 -11.76 12.91
CA PRO A 153 -5.13 -12.60 12.62
C PRO A 153 -4.02 -11.84 11.87
N SER A 154 -4.37 -11.01 10.90
CA SER A 154 -3.43 -10.22 10.10
C SER A 154 -2.71 -9.18 10.97
N ILE A 155 -3.41 -8.52 11.91
CA ILE A 155 -2.80 -7.59 12.87
C ILE A 155 -1.83 -8.31 13.81
N LEU A 156 -2.23 -9.44 14.39
CA LEU A 156 -1.38 -10.23 15.30
C LEU A 156 -0.15 -10.79 14.58
N PHE A 157 -0.28 -11.16 13.31
CA PHE A 157 0.83 -11.58 12.46
C PHE A 157 1.86 -10.46 12.28
N PHE A 158 1.43 -9.26 11.90
CA PHE A 158 2.33 -8.10 11.78
C PHE A 158 2.97 -7.72 13.11
N LEU A 159 2.21 -7.76 14.21
CA LEU A 159 2.76 -7.53 15.55
C LEU A 159 3.87 -8.54 15.89
N GLY A 160 3.65 -9.83 15.63
CA GLY A 160 4.65 -10.88 15.85
C GLY A 160 5.93 -10.65 15.05
N ILE A 161 5.80 -10.28 13.77
CA ILE A 161 6.93 -9.91 12.90
C ILE A 161 7.70 -8.73 13.49
N LEU A 162 7.01 -7.65 13.85
CA LEU A 162 7.66 -6.44 14.36
C LEU A 162 8.40 -6.70 15.69
N LEU A 163 7.83 -7.53 16.57
CA LEU A 163 8.48 -7.94 17.82
C LEU A 163 9.73 -8.79 17.55
N ALA A 164 9.68 -9.71 16.60
CA ALA A 164 10.84 -10.53 16.24
C ALA A 164 11.97 -9.68 15.63
N VAL A 165 11.63 -8.74 14.74
CA VAL A 165 12.58 -7.80 14.16
C VAL A 165 13.19 -6.90 15.24
N ALA A 166 12.38 -6.34 16.15
CA ALA A 166 12.85 -5.52 17.26
C ALA A 166 13.78 -6.30 18.21
N ALA A 167 13.53 -7.60 18.42
CA ALA A 167 14.43 -8.46 19.18
C ALA A 167 15.78 -8.64 18.46
N LEU A 168 15.78 -8.86 17.14
CA LEU A 168 17.00 -8.96 16.34
C LEU A 168 17.80 -7.65 16.31
N GLU A 169 17.10 -6.51 16.24
CA GLU A 169 17.69 -5.17 16.34
C GLU A 169 18.35 -4.96 17.71
N SER A 170 17.64 -5.29 18.79
CA SER A 170 18.13 -5.14 20.17
C SER A 170 19.38 -5.99 20.46
N LEU A 171 19.52 -7.13 19.77
CA LEU A 171 20.72 -7.98 19.82
C LEU A 171 21.87 -7.48 18.93
N GLY A 172 21.66 -6.44 18.13
CA GLY A 172 22.63 -5.90 17.18
C GLY A 172 22.85 -6.76 15.93
N MET A 173 22.06 -7.82 15.73
CA MET A 173 22.23 -8.75 14.60
C MET A 173 21.97 -8.08 13.25
N LEU A 174 20.95 -7.20 13.18
CA LEU A 174 20.62 -6.47 11.96
C LEU A 174 21.73 -5.50 11.55
N PHE A 175 22.38 -4.85 12.52
CA PHE A 175 23.48 -3.93 12.26
C PHE A 175 24.73 -4.65 11.74
N GLU A 176 25.08 -5.82 12.31
CA GLU A 176 26.19 -6.63 11.80
C GLU A 176 25.89 -7.22 10.41
N PHE A 177 24.62 -7.57 10.15
CA PHE A 177 24.19 -8.00 8.83
C PHE A 177 24.33 -6.89 7.79
N ALA A 178 23.93 -5.65 8.13
CA ALA A 178 24.12 -4.48 7.27
C ALA A 178 25.59 -4.24 6.93
N LYS A 179 26.50 -4.28 7.91
CA LYS A 179 27.96 -4.20 7.67
C LYS A 179 28.49 -5.31 6.77
N THR A 180 27.92 -6.50 6.87
CA THR A 180 28.30 -7.63 6.02
C THR A 180 27.88 -7.38 4.58
N LEU A 181 26.66 -6.85 4.38
CA LEU A 181 26.19 -6.44 3.06
C LEU A 181 27.05 -5.32 2.47
N ASP A 182 27.41 -4.29 3.24
CA ASP A 182 28.25 -3.20 2.76
C ASP A 182 29.65 -3.66 2.34
N LYS A 183 30.21 -4.69 3.00
CA LYS A 183 31.50 -5.29 2.62
C LYS A 183 31.41 -6.07 1.30
N VAL A 184 30.29 -6.73 1.04
CA VAL A 184 30.08 -7.55 -0.17
C VAL A 184 29.64 -6.69 -1.35
N PHE A 185 28.78 -5.72 -1.10
CA PHE A 185 28.19 -4.80 -2.07
C PHE A 185 28.51 -3.36 -1.66
N PRO A 186 29.63 -2.78 -2.14
CA PRO A 186 30.02 -1.42 -1.77
C PRO A 186 29.06 -0.35 -2.32
N ASN A 187 28.14 -0.71 -3.23
CA ASN A 187 27.10 0.17 -3.72
C ASN A 187 25.78 -0.13 -3.02
N THR A 188 25.33 0.81 -2.18
CA THR A 188 24.09 0.71 -1.42
C THR A 188 22.85 0.61 -2.32
N ASP A 189 22.88 1.16 -3.53
CA ASP A 189 21.76 1.02 -4.48
C ASP A 189 21.55 -0.45 -4.88
N VAL A 190 22.63 -1.20 -5.05
CA VAL A 190 22.56 -2.63 -5.35
C VAL A 190 21.94 -3.38 -4.19
N VAL A 191 22.31 -3.03 -2.94
CA VAL A 191 21.71 -3.61 -1.73
C VAL A 191 20.21 -3.35 -1.71
N VAL A 192 19.77 -2.12 -1.96
CA VAL A 192 18.34 -1.75 -1.94
C VAL A 192 17.56 -2.43 -3.06
N ILE A 193 18.13 -2.56 -4.26
CA ILE A 193 17.52 -3.32 -5.37
C ILE A 193 17.38 -4.81 -4.99
N LEU A 194 18.40 -5.40 -4.38
CA LEU A 194 18.35 -6.80 -3.91
C LEU A 194 17.32 -6.99 -2.81
N LEU A 195 17.19 -6.03 -1.88
CA LEU A 195 16.12 -6.02 -0.89
C LEU A 195 14.75 -5.99 -1.58
N GLY A 196 14.55 -5.13 -2.57
CA GLY A 196 13.31 -5.07 -3.35
C GLY A 196 12.99 -6.40 -4.06
N ILE A 197 13.99 -7.06 -4.65
CA ILE A 197 13.82 -8.40 -5.23
C ILE A 197 13.48 -9.42 -4.13
N GLY A 198 14.13 -9.35 -2.98
CA GLY A 198 13.82 -10.18 -1.80
C GLY A 198 12.38 -9.98 -1.31
N SER A 199 11.84 -8.78 -1.46
CA SER A 199 10.44 -8.44 -1.15
C SER A 199 9.42 -9.22 -1.99
N ALA A 200 9.83 -9.83 -3.09
CA ALA A 200 8.96 -10.73 -3.85
C ALA A 200 8.66 -12.04 -3.11
N ILE A 201 9.55 -12.45 -2.21
CA ILE A 201 9.47 -13.71 -1.45
C ILE A 201 9.03 -13.44 -0.01
N ILE A 202 9.58 -12.37 0.59
CA ILE A 202 9.31 -11.93 1.95
C ILE A 202 8.37 -10.74 1.87
N ASP A 203 7.32 -10.71 2.70
CA ASP A 203 6.40 -9.57 2.72
C ASP A 203 7.12 -8.23 2.97
N ASN A 204 6.59 -7.17 2.36
CA ASN A 204 7.21 -5.85 2.35
C ASN A 204 7.36 -5.27 3.78
N VAL A 205 6.41 -5.57 4.68
CA VAL A 205 6.38 -5.05 6.05
C VAL A 205 7.59 -5.51 6.89
N PRO A 206 7.87 -6.83 7.05
CA PRO A 206 9.08 -7.30 7.73
C PRO A 206 10.37 -6.74 7.14
N LEU A 207 10.46 -6.64 5.81
CA LEU A 207 11.67 -6.22 5.13
C LEU A 207 12.01 -4.75 5.43
N VAL A 208 11.00 -3.87 5.43
CA VAL A 208 11.19 -2.45 5.77
C VAL A 208 11.46 -2.27 7.25
N ALA A 209 10.77 -3.04 8.11
CA ALA A 209 11.07 -3.04 9.55
C ALA A 209 12.54 -3.42 9.83
N ALA A 210 13.03 -4.48 9.17
CA ALA A 210 14.43 -4.88 9.29
C ALA A 210 15.38 -3.81 8.74
N SER A 211 15.03 -3.17 7.62
CA SER A 211 15.83 -2.10 7.01
C SER A 211 15.98 -0.88 7.93
N ILE A 212 14.95 -0.55 8.73
CA ILE A 212 15.01 0.52 9.74
C ILE A 212 16.05 0.20 10.82
N GLY A 213 16.16 -1.07 11.23
CA GLY A 213 17.18 -1.52 12.19
C GLY A 213 18.57 -1.77 11.58
N MET A 214 18.66 -1.92 10.26
CA MET A 214 19.92 -2.14 9.53
C MET A 214 20.65 -0.83 9.24
N PHE A 215 19.94 0.24 8.88
CA PHE A 215 20.52 1.49 8.39
C PHE A 215 20.29 2.65 9.37
N THR A 216 21.31 3.48 9.57
CA THR A 216 21.28 4.63 10.49
C THR A 216 21.47 5.95 9.76
N GLN A 217 20.63 6.21 8.75
CA GLN A 217 20.65 7.46 7.99
C GLN A 217 19.70 8.52 8.56
N GLU A 218 20.01 9.79 8.28
CA GLU A 218 19.19 10.94 8.68
C GLU A 218 17.80 10.92 8.02
N ILE A 219 16.87 11.71 8.57
CA ILE A 219 15.54 11.89 7.98
C ILE A 219 15.67 12.39 6.54
N ASP A 220 14.81 11.88 5.67
CA ASP A 220 14.76 12.19 4.24
C ASP A 220 16.01 11.82 3.43
N HIS A 221 16.97 11.09 4.00
CA HIS A 221 18.07 10.54 3.23
C HIS A 221 17.51 9.71 2.05
N PRO A 222 18.06 9.84 0.82
CA PRO A 222 17.51 9.18 -0.37
C PRO A 222 17.41 7.66 -0.25
N LEU A 223 18.26 7.04 0.58
CA LEU A 223 18.15 5.62 0.94
C LEU A 223 16.75 5.23 1.42
N TRP A 224 16.13 6.03 2.31
CA TRP A 224 14.82 5.71 2.87
C TRP A 224 13.73 5.71 1.81
N HIS A 225 13.80 6.69 0.91
CA HIS A 225 12.90 6.77 -0.24
C HIS A 225 13.12 5.59 -1.19
N PHE A 226 14.38 5.20 -1.42
CA PHE A 226 14.67 4.08 -2.31
C PHE A 226 14.23 2.74 -1.72
N ILE A 227 14.38 2.55 -0.41
CA ILE A 227 13.86 1.40 0.32
C ILE A 227 12.33 1.36 0.23
N ALA A 228 11.66 2.50 0.44
CA ALA A 228 10.20 2.60 0.34
C ALA A 228 9.71 2.18 -1.06
N PHE A 229 10.35 2.70 -2.12
CA PHE A 229 10.05 2.28 -3.48
C PHE A 229 10.35 0.80 -3.71
N SER A 230 11.55 0.35 -3.35
CA SER A 230 12.04 -0.98 -3.71
C SER A 230 11.28 -2.08 -2.99
N ALA A 231 11.09 -1.95 -1.67
CA ALA A 231 10.27 -2.89 -0.91
C ALA A 231 8.79 -2.79 -1.31
N GLY A 232 8.24 -1.57 -1.42
CA GLY A 232 6.83 -1.36 -1.74
C GLY A 232 6.42 -1.93 -3.10
N THR A 233 7.27 -1.81 -4.13
CA THR A 233 6.97 -2.29 -5.48
C THR A 233 7.50 -3.68 -5.79
N GLY A 234 8.59 -4.09 -5.12
CA GLY A 234 9.28 -5.36 -5.37
C GLY A 234 8.43 -6.60 -5.13
N GLY A 235 7.52 -6.53 -4.15
CA GLY A 235 6.50 -7.55 -3.88
C GLY A 235 5.56 -7.87 -5.04
N SER A 236 5.58 -7.08 -6.12
CA SER A 236 4.77 -7.32 -7.32
C SER A 236 5.39 -8.37 -8.27
N MET A 237 6.68 -8.72 -8.10
CA MET A 237 7.37 -9.65 -9.00
C MET A 237 6.83 -11.08 -8.87
N LEU A 238 6.41 -11.48 -7.67
CA LEU A 238 5.71 -12.74 -7.42
C LEU A 238 4.33 -12.45 -6.86
N ILE A 239 3.34 -13.23 -7.25
CA ILE A 239 1.95 -13.01 -6.84
C ILE A 239 1.72 -13.18 -5.32
N ILE A 240 2.62 -13.87 -4.61
CA ILE A 240 2.57 -14.02 -3.16
C ILE A 240 3.36 -12.96 -2.39
N GLY A 241 4.11 -12.11 -3.09
CA GLY A 241 5.04 -11.15 -2.47
C GLY A 241 4.37 -9.91 -1.88
N SER A 242 3.05 -9.77 -2.00
CA SER A 242 2.32 -8.63 -1.43
C SER A 242 0.86 -8.99 -1.13
N ALA A 243 0.25 -8.28 -0.18
CA ALA A 243 -1.17 -8.41 0.14
C ALA A 243 -2.07 -8.23 -1.11
N ALA A 244 -1.77 -7.24 -1.95
CA ALA A 244 -2.48 -7.03 -3.21
C ALA A 244 -2.39 -8.24 -4.15
N GLY A 245 -1.24 -8.92 -4.17
CA GLY A 245 -1.03 -10.14 -4.95
C GLY A 245 -1.84 -11.32 -4.43
N VAL A 246 -1.83 -11.56 -3.11
CA VAL A 246 -2.60 -12.65 -2.47
C VAL A 246 -4.11 -12.44 -2.64
N VAL A 247 -4.58 -11.21 -2.48
CA VAL A 247 -6.00 -10.85 -2.71
C VAL A 247 -6.39 -11.08 -4.19
N ALA A 248 -5.56 -10.63 -5.13
CA ALA A 248 -5.82 -10.85 -6.56
C ALA A 248 -5.79 -12.33 -6.93
N MET A 249 -4.89 -13.13 -6.34
CA MET A 249 -4.87 -14.59 -6.51
C MET A 249 -6.19 -15.22 -6.09
N GLY A 250 -6.75 -14.81 -4.95
CA GLY A 250 -8.00 -15.34 -4.43
C GLY A 250 -9.23 -14.90 -5.22
N MET A 251 -9.31 -13.63 -5.60
CA MET A 251 -10.45 -13.06 -6.32
C MET A 251 -10.54 -13.54 -7.77
N GLU A 252 -9.42 -13.49 -8.49
CA GLU A 252 -9.35 -13.80 -9.93
C GLU A 252 -8.90 -15.25 -10.20
N LYS A 253 -8.67 -16.05 -9.15
CA LYS A 253 -8.21 -17.44 -9.22
C LYS A 253 -6.96 -17.62 -10.09
N ILE A 254 -6.02 -16.68 -9.99
CA ILE A 254 -4.78 -16.68 -10.78
C ILE A 254 -3.84 -17.78 -10.24
N ASP A 255 -3.39 -18.67 -11.12
CA ASP A 255 -2.39 -19.68 -10.75
C ASP A 255 -0.99 -19.08 -10.52
N PHE A 256 -0.30 -19.54 -9.48
CA PHE A 256 1.04 -19.08 -9.14
C PHE A 256 2.05 -19.30 -10.27
N PHE A 257 2.08 -20.51 -10.85
CA PHE A 257 3.04 -20.84 -11.90
C PHE A 257 2.74 -20.10 -13.20
N TRP A 258 1.46 -19.84 -13.49
CA TRP A 258 1.07 -18.98 -14.59
C TRP A 258 1.61 -17.56 -14.42
N TYR A 259 1.40 -16.96 -13.25
CA TYR A 259 1.90 -15.61 -12.95
C TYR A 259 3.42 -15.56 -13.06
N LEU A 260 4.11 -16.54 -12.46
CA LEU A 260 5.56 -16.67 -12.50
C LEU A 260 6.11 -16.68 -13.93
N LYS A 261 5.44 -17.40 -14.83
CA LYS A 261 5.90 -17.55 -16.22
C LYS A 261 5.53 -16.38 -17.12
N LYS A 262 4.43 -15.68 -16.84
CA LYS A 262 3.85 -14.69 -17.78
C LYS A 262 3.96 -13.25 -17.31
N ILE A 263 3.89 -13.00 -16.02
CA ILE A 263 3.78 -11.65 -15.46
C ILE A 263 5.04 -11.23 -14.71
N THR A 264 5.76 -12.15 -14.07
CA THR A 264 6.97 -11.81 -13.28
C THR A 264 7.99 -10.99 -14.06
N LEU A 265 8.27 -11.32 -15.33
CA LEU A 265 9.20 -10.53 -16.15
C LEU A 265 8.68 -9.13 -16.49
N LEU A 266 7.36 -8.97 -16.64
CA LEU A 266 6.74 -7.65 -16.83
C LEU A 266 6.80 -6.82 -15.55
N ALA A 267 6.48 -7.42 -14.41
CA ALA A 267 6.60 -6.75 -13.12
C ALA A 267 8.06 -6.38 -12.80
N PHE A 268 9.00 -7.27 -13.11
CA PHE A 268 10.43 -7.02 -12.96
C PHE A 268 10.92 -5.87 -13.84
N SER A 269 10.49 -5.79 -15.11
CA SER A 269 10.89 -4.67 -15.98
C SER A 269 10.36 -3.32 -15.46
N GLY A 270 9.12 -3.28 -14.94
CA GLY A 270 8.57 -2.11 -14.27
C GLY A 270 9.40 -1.70 -13.05
N PHE A 271 9.69 -2.65 -12.17
CA PHE A 271 10.51 -2.44 -10.98
C PHE A 271 11.89 -1.85 -11.33
N ILE A 272 12.61 -2.46 -12.28
CA ILE A 272 13.93 -1.99 -12.71
C ILE A 272 13.87 -0.60 -13.36
N CYS A 273 12.90 -0.35 -14.24
CA CYS A 273 12.75 0.97 -14.86
C CYS A 273 12.42 2.04 -13.82
N GLY A 274 11.57 1.75 -12.83
CA GLY A 274 11.28 2.65 -11.72
C GLY A 274 12.52 2.88 -10.84
N ALA A 275 13.28 1.83 -10.52
CA ALA A 275 14.52 1.94 -9.75
C ALA A 275 15.58 2.80 -10.45
N ILE A 276 15.77 2.61 -11.76
CA ILE A 276 16.68 3.45 -12.57
C ILE A 276 16.17 4.90 -12.58
N THR A 277 14.86 5.10 -12.75
CA THR A 277 14.26 6.44 -12.71
C THR A 277 14.50 7.11 -11.36
N PHE A 278 14.38 6.37 -10.26
CA PHE A 278 14.70 6.87 -8.92
C PHE A 278 16.16 7.31 -8.82
N ILE A 279 17.11 6.48 -9.27
CA ILE A 279 18.55 6.79 -9.21
C ILE A 279 18.87 8.05 -10.02
N ILE A 280 18.29 8.19 -11.20
CA ILE A 280 18.45 9.38 -12.05
C ILE A 280 17.84 10.61 -11.39
N LEU A 281 16.59 10.51 -10.91
CA LEU A 281 15.88 11.61 -10.28
C LEU A 281 16.58 12.07 -9.00
N ARG A 282 17.11 11.14 -8.21
CA ARG A 282 17.91 11.45 -7.02
C ARG A 282 19.11 12.33 -7.40
N GLY A 283 19.87 11.96 -8.42
CA GLY A 283 21.02 12.74 -8.87
C GLY A 283 20.68 14.12 -9.46
N LEU A 284 19.40 14.39 -9.76
CA LEU A 284 18.91 15.71 -10.18
C LEU A 284 18.37 16.57 -9.02
N LEU A 285 18.02 15.93 -7.90
CA LEU A 285 17.44 16.58 -6.72
C LEU A 285 18.46 16.88 -5.62
N GLU A 286 19.65 16.27 -5.73
CA GLU A 286 20.86 16.57 -4.94
C GLU A 286 21.67 17.71 -5.58
#